data_AF-A0A9E5F2Z7-F1
#
_entry.id   AF-A0A9E5F2Z7-F1
#
_cell.length_a   1.000
_cell.length_b   1.000
_cell.length_c   1.000
_cell.angle_alpha   90.00
_cell.angle_beta   90.00
_cell.angle_gamma   90.00
#
_symmetry.space_group_name_H-M   'P 1'
#
loop_
_entity.id
_entity.type
_entity.pdbx_description
1 polymer ?
#
loop_
_entity_poly.entity_id
_entity_poly.type
_entity_poly.pdbx_seq_one_letter_code
_entity_poly.pdbx_strand_id
1 'polypeptide(L)'
;APQTTRGLNNGNFRNALPPTTGTAAADHKPGPDLERTFAREQSQEKPSNPLHSAIGRCIDCHNTDSGRKLILSSKPEEALKTLSEKLSQHGPINPEMVVKMAESSAHGALSQEEKKALYQHLFGTTDLKEVAKLNEPENVPAQEMDAQQLADLKKNLPKTTNPFLDSVLASPSTKFYTDKERPAVYQVDKDTLGAGEGIKFRDSAENVGRLGWKDLFRQSVDTAKVFFKGLLGSPAGLQNASDADYKTIKFIRNPTEGGKMTPTEVTSIPSGIDSHKIDWKFPEGTVVGEIILVPDPTTGKDRVLQIRTRTKTGASSWQPDIYQAFPTAQSFADRIREVYSGGAWEKDPELKRMVEHLESSKKMPSQSTASDYAIPVYSGNGGVDQLPDLAPQKVARLLNGATLDSSLNKRWRTDGETESFAPTTKSNFHIVPKNYEAHSLEVSEASCMRCHQNAGTNFG
;
A
#
# COMPACT_ATOMS: atom_id res chain seq x y z
N ALA A 1 12.62 -42.97 44.01
CA ALA A 1 13.91 -42.28 44.28
C ALA A 1 15.03 -43.28 44.04
N PRO A 2 16.16 -42.94 43.39
CA PRO A 2 16.86 -41.65 43.40
C PRO A 2 17.15 -41.05 42.01
N GLN A 3 17.86 -39.91 42.07
CA GLN A 3 18.25 -38.94 41.04
C GLN A 3 19.15 -39.49 39.93
N THR A 4 19.05 -38.90 38.73
CA THR A 4 20.17 -38.84 37.77
C THR A 4 20.23 -37.48 37.09
N THR A 5 21.34 -36.80 37.35
CA THR A 5 21.86 -35.56 36.75
C THR A 5 22.47 -35.79 35.37
N ARG A 6 22.21 -34.89 34.41
CA ARG A 6 23.08 -34.49 33.29
C ARG A 6 22.72 -33.03 32.99
N GLY A 7 23.61 -32.03 32.97
CA GLY A 7 25.01 -32.01 32.57
C GLY A 7 25.12 -31.05 31.38
N LEU A 8 24.97 -29.74 31.63
CA LEU A 8 25.12 -28.69 30.63
C LEU A 8 26.61 -28.45 30.35
N ASN A 9 27.01 -28.56 29.09
CA ASN A 9 28.37 -28.30 28.64
C ASN A 9 28.36 -27.06 27.73
N ASN A 10 28.96 -25.98 28.21
CA ASN A 10 29.13 -24.72 27.48
C ASN A 10 30.36 -24.83 26.55
N GLY A 11 30.11 -24.92 25.24
CA GLY A 11 31.14 -24.82 24.21
C GLY A 11 31.27 -23.40 23.68
N ASN A 12 32.36 -22.72 24.09
CA ASN A 12 32.85 -21.47 23.53
C ASN A 12 33.22 -21.65 22.04
N PHE A 13 32.56 -20.92 21.14
CA PHE A 13 33.05 -20.72 19.76
C PHE A 13 33.62 -19.30 19.64
N ARG A 14 34.94 -19.20 19.68
CA ARG A 14 35.72 -18.07 19.17
C ARG A 14 36.06 -18.37 17.71
N ASN A 15 35.49 -17.62 16.77
CA ASN A 15 35.97 -17.61 15.39
C ASN A 15 37.05 -16.53 15.25
N ALA A 16 38.28 -16.98 15.04
CA ALA A 16 39.41 -16.16 14.60
C ALA A 16 39.31 -15.94 13.08
N LEU A 17 39.47 -14.69 12.64
CA LEU A 17 39.68 -14.34 11.23
C LEU A 17 41.18 -14.37 10.90
N PRO A 18 41.59 -14.79 9.69
CA PRO A 18 42.98 -14.75 9.26
C PRO A 18 43.41 -13.34 8.81
N PRO A 19 44.72 -13.02 8.83
CA PRO A 19 45.24 -11.72 8.48
C PRO A 19 45.34 -11.55 6.96
N THR A 20 44.81 -10.45 6.43
CA THR A 20 45.08 -10.02 5.04
C THR A 20 46.30 -9.11 5.02
N THR A 21 47.30 -9.55 4.26
CA THR A 21 48.53 -8.84 3.91
C THR A 21 48.23 -7.62 3.05
N GLY A 22 48.92 -6.51 3.34
CA GLY A 22 48.81 -5.25 2.63
C GLY A 22 49.44 -5.25 1.24
N THR A 23 48.95 -4.33 0.41
CA THR A 23 49.65 -3.82 -0.77
C THR A 23 49.51 -2.30 -0.82
N ALA A 24 50.60 -1.68 -1.26
CA ALA A 24 50.93 -0.26 -1.23
C ALA A 24 49.87 0.70 -1.80
N ALA A 25 49.74 1.84 -1.13
CA ALA A 25 49.10 3.04 -1.66
C ALA A 25 50.06 3.73 -2.65
N ALA A 26 49.58 3.95 -3.87
CA ALA A 26 50.19 4.88 -4.81
C ALA A 26 49.45 6.22 -4.70
N ASP A 27 50.22 7.29 -4.47
CA ASP A 27 49.77 8.68 -4.48
C ASP A 27 49.14 9.04 -5.82
N HIS A 28 47.86 9.41 -5.79
CA HIS A 28 47.19 10.11 -6.89
C HIS A 28 46.64 11.43 -6.37
N LYS A 29 47.31 12.53 -6.74
CA LYS A 29 46.79 13.90 -6.55
C LYS A 29 45.66 14.12 -7.55
N PRO A 30 44.44 14.53 -7.14
CA PRO A 30 43.45 15.03 -8.07
C PRO A 30 43.90 16.42 -8.55
N GLY A 31 43.97 16.59 -9.88
CA GLY A 31 44.20 17.87 -10.52
C GLY A 31 43.04 18.85 -10.31
N PRO A 32 43.25 20.15 -10.54
CA PRO A 32 42.24 21.17 -10.30
C PRO A 32 41.04 21.04 -11.26
N ASP A 33 39.85 21.07 -10.65
CA ASP A 33 38.53 21.22 -11.26
C ASP A 33 38.53 22.39 -12.27
N LEU A 34 38.67 22.09 -13.56
CA LEU A 34 38.59 23.06 -14.67
C LEU A 34 37.19 23.12 -15.32
N GLU A 35 36.23 22.28 -14.89
CA GLU A 35 34.88 22.26 -15.46
C GLU A 35 33.81 22.95 -14.59
N ARG A 36 34.12 23.35 -13.35
CA ARG A 36 33.17 24.09 -12.49
C ARG A 36 33.05 25.58 -12.83
N THR A 37 33.94 26.13 -13.65
CA THR A 37 33.96 27.56 -13.94
C THR A 37 33.17 27.92 -15.20
N PHE A 38 33.00 26.99 -16.14
CA PHE A 38 32.36 27.29 -17.44
C PHE A 38 30.83 27.45 -17.38
N ALA A 39 30.15 26.94 -16.34
CA ALA A 39 28.70 27.08 -16.21
C ALA A 39 28.24 28.33 -15.46
N ARG A 40 29.15 29.06 -14.80
CA ARG A 40 28.79 30.17 -13.90
C ARG A 40 28.88 31.56 -14.54
N GLU A 41 29.54 31.69 -15.70
CA GLU A 41 29.77 32.98 -16.35
C GLU A 41 28.80 33.30 -17.51
N GLN A 42 27.86 32.41 -17.86
CA GLN A 42 26.86 32.66 -18.93
C GLN A 42 25.44 32.99 -18.44
N SER A 43 25.20 33.32 -17.16
CA SER A 43 23.84 33.60 -16.65
C SER A 43 23.67 34.91 -15.87
N GLN A 44 24.48 35.93 -16.14
CA GLN A 44 24.26 37.27 -15.56
C GLN A 44 23.27 38.16 -16.34
N GLU A 45 22.58 37.64 -17.36
CA GLU A 45 21.34 38.28 -17.78
C GLU A 45 20.25 37.96 -16.76
N LYS A 46 19.85 38.96 -15.97
CA LYS A 46 18.65 38.88 -15.13
C LYS A 46 17.50 38.40 -16.03
N PRO A 47 16.90 37.22 -15.79
CA PRO A 47 15.72 36.83 -16.53
C PRO A 47 14.67 37.94 -16.37
N SER A 48 14.28 38.56 -17.48
CA SER A 48 13.30 39.65 -17.48
C SER A 48 11.90 39.17 -17.09
N ASN A 49 11.69 37.85 -17.05
CA ASN A 49 10.42 37.21 -16.69
C ASN A 49 10.54 36.44 -15.34
N PRO A 50 9.84 36.88 -14.29
CA PRO A 50 9.81 36.20 -12.99
C PRO A 50 9.38 34.73 -13.05
N LEU A 51 8.54 34.33 -14.01
CA LEU A 51 8.14 32.92 -14.18
C LEU A 51 9.33 32.05 -14.60
N HIS A 52 10.14 32.53 -15.53
CA HIS A 52 11.31 31.80 -16.01
C HIS A 52 12.38 31.66 -14.92
N SER A 53 12.53 32.71 -14.09
CA SER A 53 13.41 32.69 -12.92
C SER A 53 12.93 31.70 -11.85
N ALA A 54 11.62 31.72 -11.53
CA ALA A 54 11.00 30.77 -10.61
C ALA A 54 11.23 29.33 -11.02
N ILE A 55 10.98 29.02 -12.30
CA ILE A 55 11.11 27.66 -12.84
C ILE A 55 12.57 27.22 -12.89
N GLY A 56 13.50 28.10 -13.29
CA GLY A 56 14.93 27.81 -13.26
C GLY A 56 15.41 27.38 -11.87
N ARG A 57 15.00 28.11 -10.82
CA ARG A 57 15.33 27.77 -9.43
C ARG A 57 14.70 26.46 -8.95
N CYS A 58 13.47 26.18 -9.37
CA CYS A 58 12.79 24.92 -9.06
C CYS A 58 13.50 23.72 -9.73
N ILE A 59 14.03 23.91 -10.95
CA ILE A 59 14.77 22.88 -11.70
C ILE A 59 16.15 22.63 -11.06
N ASP A 60 16.86 23.67 -10.63
CA ASP A 60 18.19 23.56 -10.00
C ASP A 60 18.13 22.84 -8.64
N CYS A 61 17.02 23.00 -7.91
CA CYS A 61 16.69 22.23 -6.71
C CYS A 61 16.63 20.71 -6.99
N HIS A 62 16.13 20.30 -8.16
CA HIS A 62 16.10 18.89 -8.57
C HIS A 62 17.43 18.35 -9.11
N ASN A 63 18.31 19.22 -9.63
CA ASN A 63 19.55 18.84 -10.32
C ASN A 63 20.70 18.47 -9.35
N THR A 64 20.73 19.03 -8.14
CA THR A 64 21.82 18.82 -7.18
C THR A 64 21.61 17.62 -6.25
N ASP A 65 20.38 17.26 -5.91
CA ASP A 65 20.11 16.22 -4.89
C ASP A 65 19.81 14.81 -5.43
N SER A 66 19.36 14.69 -6.68
CA SER A 66 18.85 13.43 -7.26
C SER A 66 19.89 12.61 -8.04
N GLY A 67 21.07 13.18 -8.35
CA GLY A 67 22.05 12.57 -9.25
C GLY A 67 21.54 12.32 -10.68
N ARG A 68 20.31 12.75 -11.02
CA ARG A 68 19.72 12.62 -12.35
C ARG A 68 19.65 14.00 -12.99
N LYS A 69 20.28 14.14 -14.15
CA LYS A 69 20.08 15.29 -15.03
C LYS A 69 18.65 15.25 -15.56
N LEU A 70 17.77 16.08 -15.00
CA LEU A 70 16.63 16.58 -15.77
C LEU A 70 17.23 17.45 -16.87
N ILE A 71 17.49 16.87 -18.05
CA ILE A 71 17.86 17.64 -19.24
C ILE A 71 16.60 18.38 -19.65
N LEU A 72 16.42 19.57 -19.10
CA LEU A 72 15.46 20.53 -19.58
C LEU A 72 16.22 21.46 -20.53
N SER A 73 15.56 21.78 -21.64
CA SER A 73 16.07 22.65 -22.69
C SER A 73 16.69 23.93 -22.14
N SER A 74 17.71 24.46 -22.83
CA SER A 74 18.28 25.78 -22.55
C SER A 74 17.29 26.94 -22.80
N LYS A 75 16.12 26.64 -23.36
CA LYS A 75 15.03 27.60 -23.58
C LYS A 75 13.98 27.46 -22.47
N PRO A 76 13.72 28.53 -21.69
CA PRO A 76 12.76 28.51 -20.58
C PRO A 76 11.36 27.99 -20.97
N GLU A 77 10.89 28.29 -22.17
CA GLU A 77 9.57 27.87 -22.69
C GLU A 77 9.46 26.35 -22.86
N GLU A 78 10.53 25.69 -23.31
CA GLU A 78 10.58 24.23 -23.46
C GLU A 78 10.70 23.55 -22.09
N ALA A 79 11.46 24.14 -21.16
CA ALA A 79 11.51 23.67 -19.77
C ALA A 79 10.14 23.77 -19.07
N LEU A 80 9.39 24.84 -19.35
CA LEU A 80 8.02 25.08 -18.88
C LEU A 80 7.05 24.01 -19.41
N LYS A 81 7.13 23.76 -20.72
CA LYS A 81 6.35 22.73 -21.39
C LYS A 81 6.66 21.35 -20.82
N THR A 82 7.93 21.00 -20.64
CA THR A 82 8.32 19.70 -20.07
C THR A 82 7.94 19.58 -18.60
N LEU A 83 8.06 20.64 -17.79
CA LEU A 83 7.60 20.63 -16.39
C LEU A 83 6.08 20.44 -16.34
N SER A 84 5.31 21.17 -17.15
CA SER A 84 3.85 21.04 -17.26
C SER A 84 3.44 19.65 -17.79
N GLU A 85 4.13 19.11 -18.78
CA GLU A 85 3.93 17.75 -19.31
C GLU A 85 4.26 16.69 -18.26
N LYS A 86 5.34 16.86 -17.49
CA LYS A 86 5.69 15.92 -16.42
C LYS A 86 4.73 16.00 -15.25
N LEU A 87 4.33 17.20 -14.84
CA LEU A 87 3.33 17.40 -13.80
C LEU A 87 1.98 16.81 -14.23
N SER A 88 1.54 17.03 -15.48
CA SER A 88 0.29 16.44 -15.99
C SER A 88 0.34 14.92 -16.17
N GLN A 89 1.51 14.33 -16.43
CA GLN A 89 1.72 12.88 -16.45
C GLN A 89 1.68 12.23 -15.04
N HIS A 90 1.79 13.02 -13.97
CA HIS A 90 1.90 12.53 -12.59
C HIS A 90 0.68 12.83 -11.71
N GLY A 91 -0.43 13.28 -12.30
CA GLY A 91 -1.67 13.60 -11.59
C GLY A 91 -1.84 15.11 -11.32
N PRO A 92 -2.84 15.52 -10.53
CA PRO A 92 -3.05 16.93 -10.20
C PRO A 92 -1.86 17.51 -9.41
N ILE A 93 -1.41 18.70 -9.79
CA ILE A 93 -0.32 19.45 -9.12
C ILE A 93 -0.77 19.75 -7.69
N ASN A 94 0.00 19.30 -6.68
CA ASN A 94 -0.23 19.61 -5.27
C ASN A 94 0.14 21.07 -4.98
N PRO A 95 -0.83 21.97 -4.69
CA PRO A 95 -0.53 23.38 -4.48
C PRO A 95 0.38 23.65 -3.28
N GLU A 96 0.30 22.82 -2.23
CA GLU A 96 1.17 22.95 -1.06
C GLU A 96 2.64 22.63 -1.37
N MET A 97 2.91 21.62 -2.20
CA MET A 97 4.28 21.27 -2.59
C MET A 97 4.93 22.43 -3.35
N VAL A 98 4.16 23.08 -4.23
CA VAL A 98 4.60 24.26 -4.96
C VAL A 98 4.87 25.43 -4.00
N VAL A 99 4.04 25.62 -2.97
CA VAL A 99 4.27 26.64 -1.94
C VAL A 99 5.53 26.35 -1.11
N LYS A 100 5.69 25.11 -0.60
CA LYS A 100 6.87 24.69 0.17
C LYS A 100 8.15 24.84 -0.66
N MET A 101 8.13 24.43 -1.93
CA MET A 101 9.24 24.59 -2.86
C MET A 101 9.57 26.08 -3.08
N ALA A 102 8.54 26.90 -3.29
CA ALA A 102 8.69 28.33 -3.50
C ALA A 102 9.21 29.08 -2.26
N GLU A 103 8.96 28.55 -1.06
CA GLU A 103 9.38 29.10 0.23
C GLU A 103 10.69 28.52 0.75
N SER A 104 11.16 27.41 0.20
CA SER A 104 12.35 26.71 0.65
C SER A 104 13.60 27.58 0.52
N SER A 105 14.32 27.75 1.62
CA SER A 105 15.61 28.43 1.66
C SER A 105 16.75 27.56 1.12
N ALA A 106 16.55 26.25 0.99
CA ALA A 106 17.59 25.30 0.61
C ALA A 106 18.21 25.60 -0.77
N HIS A 107 17.45 26.23 -1.69
CA HIS A 107 17.91 26.57 -3.04
C HIS A 107 17.65 28.05 -3.40
N GLY A 108 17.46 28.88 -2.37
CA GLY A 108 17.09 30.28 -2.49
C GLY A 108 15.59 30.46 -2.69
N ALA A 109 14.91 30.93 -1.64
CA ALA A 109 13.47 31.19 -1.67
C ALA A 109 13.12 32.10 -2.85
N LEU A 110 11.99 31.79 -3.51
CA LEU A 110 11.49 32.60 -4.60
C LEU A 110 11.13 34.00 -4.09
N SER A 111 11.41 35.02 -4.90
CA SER A 111 10.88 36.37 -4.72
C SER A 111 9.36 36.34 -4.76
N GLN A 112 8.71 37.39 -4.23
CA GLN A 112 7.25 37.46 -4.26
C GLN A 112 6.70 37.51 -5.69
N GLU A 113 7.43 38.12 -6.62
CA GLU A 113 7.11 38.20 -8.04
C GLU A 113 7.27 36.83 -8.72
N GLU A 114 8.32 36.08 -8.38
CA GLU A 114 8.54 34.71 -8.84
C GLU A 114 7.42 33.78 -8.34
N LYS A 115 7.03 33.89 -7.07
CA LYS A 115 5.90 33.16 -6.47
C LYS A 115 4.58 33.44 -7.20
N LYS A 116 4.23 34.71 -7.36
CA LYS A 116 2.99 35.13 -8.04
C LYS A 116 2.93 34.63 -9.46
N ALA A 117 4.04 34.73 -10.20
CA ALA A 117 4.11 34.26 -11.58
C ALA A 117 3.94 32.73 -11.65
N LEU A 118 4.60 31.98 -10.75
CA LEU A 118 4.48 30.53 -10.65
C LEU A 118 3.05 30.10 -10.31
N TYR A 119 2.41 30.74 -9.32
CA TYR A 119 1.03 30.42 -8.93
C TYR A 119 0.02 30.79 -10.01
N GLN A 120 0.18 31.93 -10.68
CA GLN A 120 -0.71 32.32 -11.78
C GLN A 120 -0.63 31.30 -12.92
N HIS A 121 0.56 30.76 -13.16
CA HIS A 121 0.77 29.75 -14.18
C HIS A 121 0.17 28.39 -13.80
N LEU A 122 0.37 27.92 -12.57
CA LEU A 122 -0.03 26.58 -12.13
C LEU A 122 -1.48 26.49 -11.65
N PHE A 123 -2.00 27.56 -11.05
CA PHE A 123 -3.31 27.58 -10.38
C PHE A 123 -4.26 28.64 -10.92
N GLY A 124 -3.81 29.47 -11.87
CA GLY A 124 -4.62 30.55 -12.43
C GLY A 124 -4.83 31.75 -11.48
N THR A 125 -4.14 31.80 -10.34
CA THR A 125 -4.23 32.89 -9.36
C THR A 125 -2.86 33.39 -8.89
N THR A 126 -2.74 34.69 -8.63
CA THR A 126 -1.56 35.30 -7.99
C THR A 126 -1.69 35.39 -6.47
N ASP A 127 -2.88 35.13 -5.90
CA ASP A 127 -3.11 35.26 -4.47
C ASP A 127 -2.67 33.99 -3.73
N LEU A 128 -1.59 34.13 -2.96
CA LEU A 128 -1.09 33.12 -2.03
C LEU A 128 -2.19 32.58 -1.11
N LYS A 129 -3.15 33.42 -0.71
CA LYS A 129 -4.29 33.00 0.11
C LYS A 129 -5.27 32.16 -0.67
N GLU A 130 -5.46 32.41 -1.96
CA GLU A 130 -6.28 31.54 -2.82
C GLU A 130 -5.59 30.21 -3.07
N VAL A 131 -4.27 30.20 -3.30
CA VAL A 131 -3.49 28.95 -3.38
C VAL A 131 -3.53 28.17 -2.06
N ALA A 132 -3.46 28.87 -0.92
CA ALA A 132 -3.63 28.26 0.39
C ALA A 132 -5.05 27.71 0.58
N LYS A 133 -6.08 28.39 0.07
CA LYS A 133 -7.48 27.89 0.05
C LYS A 133 -7.70 26.72 -0.89
N LEU A 134 -6.93 26.59 -1.97
CA LEU A 134 -6.92 25.37 -2.80
C LEU A 134 -6.39 24.16 -2.02
N ASN A 135 -5.64 24.39 -0.93
CA ASN A 135 -5.21 23.38 0.04
C ASN A 135 -6.09 23.32 1.29
N GLU A 136 -6.96 24.30 1.52
CA GLU A 136 -7.96 24.19 2.58
C GLU A 136 -8.85 23.01 2.20
N PRO A 137 -8.83 21.93 2.98
CA PRO A 137 -9.58 20.75 2.66
C PRO A 137 -11.05 21.17 2.65
N GLU A 138 -11.72 20.98 1.50
CA GLU A 138 -13.18 20.98 1.51
C GLU A 138 -13.61 19.99 2.59
N ASN A 139 -14.38 20.51 3.53
CA ASN A 139 -15.08 19.74 4.55
C ASN A 139 -16.06 18.81 3.85
N VAL A 140 -15.59 17.64 3.41
CA VAL A 140 -16.45 16.62 2.81
C VAL A 140 -16.84 15.68 3.95
N PRO A 141 -18.11 15.61 4.36
CA PRO A 141 -18.58 14.58 5.28
C PRO A 141 -18.02 13.23 4.90
N ALA A 142 -17.61 12.46 5.92
CA ALA A 142 -17.18 11.07 5.73
C ALA A 142 -18.36 10.27 5.15
N GLN A 143 -18.49 10.29 3.83
CA GLN A 143 -19.65 9.76 3.15
C GLN A 143 -19.60 8.23 3.25
N GLU A 144 -20.75 7.63 3.51
CA GLU A 144 -20.92 6.19 3.37
C GLU A 144 -21.27 5.90 1.91
N MET A 145 -20.99 4.68 1.46
CA MET A 145 -21.49 4.17 0.19
C MET A 145 -23.00 4.43 0.09
N ASP A 146 -23.47 4.89 -1.07
CA ASP A 146 -24.88 5.20 -1.22
C ASP A 146 -25.74 3.93 -1.05
N ALA A 147 -27.01 4.11 -0.67
CA ALA A 147 -27.88 2.99 -0.31
C ALA A 147 -28.09 1.99 -1.45
N GLN A 148 -28.08 2.46 -2.71
CA GLN A 148 -28.25 1.61 -3.88
C GLN A 148 -26.99 0.79 -4.13
N GLN A 149 -25.82 1.43 -4.13
CA GLN A 149 -24.52 0.74 -4.21
C GLN A 149 -24.36 -0.30 -3.11
N LEU A 150 -24.74 0.03 -1.87
CA LEU A 150 -24.67 -0.89 -0.75
C LEU A 150 -25.64 -2.07 -0.91
N ALA A 151 -26.86 -1.83 -1.38
CA ALA A 151 -27.82 -2.90 -1.67
C ALA A 151 -27.31 -3.83 -2.78
N ASP A 152 -26.73 -3.27 -3.84
CA ASP A 152 -26.14 -4.02 -4.93
C ASP A 152 -24.91 -4.82 -4.48
N LEU A 153 -24.04 -4.23 -3.66
CA LEU A 153 -22.93 -4.95 -3.02
C LEU A 153 -23.46 -6.14 -2.22
N LYS A 154 -24.39 -5.90 -1.28
CA LYS A 154 -24.94 -6.94 -0.41
C LYS A 154 -25.63 -8.06 -1.18
N LYS A 155 -26.31 -7.74 -2.27
CA LYS A 155 -26.94 -8.74 -3.16
C LYS A 155 -25.92 -9.63 -3.87
N ASN A 156 -24.73 -9.12 -4.14
CA ASN A 156 -23.68 -9.83 -4.87
C ASN A 156 -22.58 -10.41 -3.96
N LEU A 157 -22.67 -10.23 -2.64
CA LEU A 157 -21.77 -10.89 -1.70
C LEU A 157 -21.93 -12.41 -1.81
N PRO A 158 -20.84 -13.18 -1.98
CA PRO A 158 -20.93 -14.62 -1.90
C PRO A 158 -21.33 -15.04 -0.49
N LYS A 159 -22.00 -16.19 -0.37
CA LYS A 159 -22.26 -16.80 0.93
C LYS A 159 -20.94 -17.12 1.62
N THR A 160 -20.89 -17.11 2.95
CA THR A 160 -19.74 -17.63 3.70
C THR A 160 -20.16 -18.81 4.57
N THR A 161 -19.21 -19.68 4.88
CA THR A 161 -19.35 -20.73 5.90
C THR A 161 -19.04 -20.22 7.31
N ASN A 162 -18.52 -19.00 7.42
CA ASN A 162 -18.05 -18.42 8.67
C ASN A 162 -19.13 -17.51 9.29
N PRO A 163 -19.76 -17.91 10.41
CA PRO A 163 -20.83 -17.14 11.03
C PRO A 163 -20.35 -15.79 11.59
N PHE A 164 -19.06 -15.66 11.94
CA PHE A 164 -18.50 -14.39 12.37
C PHE A 164 -18.48 -13.39 11.20
N LEU A 165 -17.98 -13.77 10.02
CA LEU A 165 -18.00 -12.88 8.86
C LEU A 165 -19.43 -12.52 8.44
N ASP A 166 -20.35 -13.48 8.42
CA ASP A 166 -21.77 -13.21 8.15
C ASP A 166 -22.32 -12.16 9.12
N SER A 167 -22.03 -12.29 10.42
CA SER A 167 -22.46 -11.31 11.43
C SER A 167 -21.88 -9.92 11.19
N VAL A 168 -20.64 -9.83 10.71
CA VAL A 168 -19.99 -8.56 10.36
C VAL A 168 -20.69 -7.94 9.16
N LEU A 169 -20.86 -8.67 8.06
CA LEU A 169 -21.42 -8.11 6.82
C LEU A 169 -22.92 -7.79 6.94
N ALA A 170 -23.66 -8.56 7.75
CA ALA A 170 -25.08 -8.35 7.99
C ALA A 170 -25.37 -7.23 9.01
N SER A 171 -24.41 -6.88 9.88
CA SER A 171 -24.64 -5.92 10.95
C SER A 171 -25.04 -4.54 10.39
N PRO A 172 -26.10 -3.89 10.92
CA PRO A 172 -26.44 -2.52 10.58
C PRO A 172 -25.39 -1.51 11.07
N SER A 173 -24.50 -1.91 12.01
CA SER A 173 -23.38 -1.08 12.46
C SER A 173 -22.18 -1.11 11.50
N THR A 174 -22.18 -1.99 10.50
CA THR A 174 -21.09 -2.07 9.53
C THR A 174 -21.23 -0.99 8.47
N LYS A 175 -20.24 -0.11 8.40
CA LYS A 175 -20.19 1.02 7.48
C LYS A 175 -19.28 0.69 6.30
N PHE A 176 -19.81 0.78 5.09
CA PHE A 176 -19.08 0.50 3.85
C PHE A 176 -18.76 1.80 3.11
N TYR A 177 -17.61 1.85 2.45
CA TYR A 177 -17.15 3.00 1.68
C TYR A 177 -16.10 2.58 0.65
N THR A 178 -15.93 3.38 -0.40
CA THR A 178 -14.83 3.29 -1.36
C THR A 178 -13.86 4.46 -1.18
N ASP A 179 -12.78 4.48 -1.95
CA ASP A 179 -11.85 5.61 -1.99
C ASP A 179 -12.48 6.88 -2.57
N LYS A 180 -13.62 6.79 -3.25
CA LYS A 180 -14.38 7.95 -3.70
C LYS A 180 -15.05 8.66 -2.53
N GLU A 181 -15.70 7.92 -1.64
CA GLU A 181 -16.39 8.49 -0.48
C GLU A 181 -15.42 8.84 0.66
N ARG A 182 -14.36 8.04 0.82
CA ARG A 182 -13.32 8.25 1.83
C ARG A 182 -11.95 7.94 1.22
N PRO A 183 -11.32 8.93 0.56
CA PRO A 183 -9.96 8.78 0.07
C PRO A 183 -9.02 8.31 1.18
N ALA A 184 -7.92 7.63 0.87
CA ALA A 184 -7.01 7.05 1.86
C ALA A 184 -6.50 8.04 2.94
N VAL A 185 -6.60 9.35 2.71
CA VAL A 185 -6.18 10.44 3.60
C VAL A 185 -7.23 10.86 4.64
N TYR A 186 -8.42 10.25 4.67
CA TYR A 186 -9.61 10.78 5.35
C TYR A 186 -9.87 10.27 6.77
N GLN A 187 -8.85 9.77 7.46
CA GLN A 187 -9.01 9.24 8.82
C GLN A 187 -8.55 10.25 9.87
N VAL A 188 -9.36 11.30 10.15
CA VAL A 188 -9.33 12.08 11.43
C VAL A 188 -10.74 12.57 11.88
N ASP A 189 -11.01 12.64 13.20
CA ASP A 189 -12.28 13.10 13.83
C ASP A 189 -12.26 14.55 14.39
N LYS A 190 -13.48 15.04 14.54
CA LYS A 190 -14.14 16.34 14.77
C LYS A 190 -13.69 17.25 15.92
N ASP A 191 -13.04 16.75 16.96
CA ASP A 191 -12.94 17.50 18.22
C ASP A 191 -11.88 18.62 18.23
N THR A 192 -11.13 18.81 17.14
CA THR A 192 -10.03 19.79 17.09
C THR A 192 -10.40 21.12 16.42
N LEU A 193 -11.54 21.25 15.71
CA LEU A 193 -11.78 22.42 14.85
C LEU A 193 -13.17 23.07 14.89
N GLY A 194 -14.06 22.69 15.81
CA GLY A 194 -15.29 23.44 16.04
C GLY A 194 -16.16 23.60 14.79
N ALA A 195 -17.00 22.58 14.52
CA ALA A 195 -18.01 22.49 13.46
C ALA A 195 -17.48 22.15 12.04
N GLY A 196 -17.97 21.02 11.50
CA GLY A 196 -17.86 20.66 10.08
C GLY A 196 -16.88 19.51 9.79
N GLU A 197 -17.45 18.34 9.56
CA GLU A 197 -17.08 17.29 8.58
C GLU A 197 -15.76 17.38 7.78
N GLY A 198 -14.75 16.55 8.12
CA GLY A 198 -13.82 15.91 7.17
C GLY A 198 -12.64 16.72 6.57
N ILE A 199 -11.40 16.40 6.92
CA ILE A 199 -10.18 17.07 6.39
C ILE A 199 -9.07 16.08 6.01
N LYS A 200 -8.38 16.35 4.89
CA LYS A 200 -7.24 15.58 4.33
C LYS A 200 -5.94 15.71 5.14
N PHE A 201 -5.17 14.62 5.27
CA PHE A 201 -3.77 14.68 5.72
C PHE A 201 -2.84 15.36 4.70
N ARG A 202 -1.98 16.21 5.24
CA ARG A 202 -1.06 17.18 4.61
C ARG A 202 0.17 16.62 3.87
N ASP A 203 0.37 15.30 3.73
CA ASP A 203 1.63 14.76 3.13
C ASP A 203 1.61 13.25 2.74
N SER A 204 0.47 12.66 2.36
CA SER A 204 0.37 11.18 2.22
C SER A 204 0.20 10.60 0.82
N ALA A 205 -0.05 11.42 -0.21
CA ALA A 205 -0.03 10.91 -1.60
C ALA A 205 1.40 10.61 -2.08
N GLU A 206 2.42 11.26 -1.51
CA GLU A 206 3.81 11.21 -2.02
C GLU A 206 4.66 10.08 -1.43
N ASN A 207 4.18 9.37 -0.39
CA ASN A 207 4.92 8.26 0.22
C ASN A 207 4.62 6.88 -0.40
N VAL A 208 3.84 6.80 -1.48
CA VAL A 208 3.22 5.52 -1.91
C VAL A 208 3.53 5.11 -3.35
N GLY A 209 4.30 5.88 -4.12
CA GLY A 209 4.76 5.42 -5.42
C GLY A 209 6.10 6.04 -5.80
N ARG A 210 7.19 5.29 -5.62
CA ARG A 210 8.60 5.62 -5.94
C ARG A 210 9.34 6.44 -4.87
N LEU A 211 9.77 5.81 -3.79
CA LEU A 211 10.83 6.38 -2.97
C LEU A 211 12.20 6.10 -3.61
N GLY A 212 12.73 7.12 -4.27
CA GLY A 212 14.16 7.38 -4.27
C GLY A 212 14.47 8.35 -3.14
N TRP A 213 15.27 7.89 -2.16
CA TRP A 213 16.34 8.61 -1.46
C TRP A 213 16.16 10.13 -1.32
N LYS A 214 15.94 10.70 -0.14
CA LYS A 214 16.83 10.60 1.03
C LYS A 214 16.01 10.91 2.29
N ASP A 215 16.38 10.18 3.32
CA ASP A 215 16.02 10.32 4.72
C ASP A 215 15.80 11.75 5.25
N LEU A 216 15.25 11.78 6.46
CA LEU A 216 15.32 12.89 7.42
C LEU A 216 14.33 14.01 7.06
N PHE A 217 13.31 14.30 7.86
CA PHE A 217 13.47 14.68 9.25
C PHE A 217 12.20 14.44 10.07
N ARG A 218 12.44 13.87 11.25
CA ARG A 218 11.80 14.21 12.54
C ARG A 218 10.29 14.47 12.49
N GLN A 219 9.53 13.47 12.96
CA GLN A 219 8.74 13.62 14.18
C GLN A 219 8.11 12.29 14.60
N SER A 220 8.62 11.77 15.72
CA SER A 220 7.93 11.25 16.92
C SER A 220 6.76 10.26 16.79
N VAL A 221 6.22 9.83 17.92
CA VAL A 221 6.27 8.47 18.44
C VAL A 221 4.86 7.93 18.53
N ASP A 222 4.76 6.60 18.58
CA ASP A 222 3.63 5.79 19.06
C ASP A 222 2.25 5.93 18.37
N THR A 223 1.59 4.78 18.25
CA THR A 223 0.17 4.51 17.92
C THR A 223 -0.43 4.86 16.54
N ALA A 224 0.07 5.81 15.74
CA ALA A 224 -0.61 6.19 14.48
C ALA A 224 -0.19 5.43 13.19
N LYS A 225 0.85 4.59 13.23
CA LYS A 225 1.47 4.03 12.00
C LYS A 225 0.76 2.80 11.40
N VAL A 226 -0.26 2.28 12.07
CA VAL A 226 -1.03 1.09 11.65
C VAL A 226 -1.93 1.38 10.43
N PHE A 227 -2.30 2.64 10.22
CA PHE A 227 -3.37 3.01 9.28
C PHE A 227 -2.90 3.49 7.91
N PHE A 228 -1.64 3.95 7.78
CA PHE A 228 -1.16 4.61 6.56
C PHE A 228 -0.89 3.68 5.36
N LYS A 229 -0.67 2.38 5.57
CA LYS A 229 -0.54 1.40 4.45
C LYS A 229 -1.12 0.01 4.76
N GLY A 230 -1.68 -0.20 5.95
CA GLY A 230 -2.07 -1.54 6.40
C GLY A 230 -3.57 -1.79 6.33
N LEU A 231 -4.37 -0.87 6.84
CA LEU A 231 -5.81 -1.08 6.94
C LEU A 231 -6.59 -0.71 5.67
N LEU A 232 -6.19 0.39 5.01
CA LEU A 232 -6.89 1.01 3.87
C LEU A 232 -5.93 1.53 2.77
N GLY A 233 -4.66 1.08 2.76
CA GLY A 233 -3.73 1.37 1.66
C GLY A 233 -3.97 0.45 0.46
N SER A 234 -2.96 0.24 -0.39
CA SER A 234 -2.99 -0.82 -1.39
C SER A 234 -3.05 -2.18 -0.70
N PRO A 235 -3.99 -3.08 -1.06
CA PRO A 235 -4.12 -4.36 -0.39
C PRO A 235 -2.83 -5.18 -0.52
N ALA A 236 -2.38 -5.79 0.57
CA ALA A 236 -1.17 -6.62 0.55
C ALA A 236 -1.27 -7.72 -0.52
N GLY A 237 -0.18 -7.91 -1.26
CA GLY A 237 -0.09 -8.83 -2.40
C GLY A 237 -0.61 -8.25 -3.72
N LEU A 238 -1.15 -7.03 -3.76
CA LEU A 238 -1.61 -6.39 -5.02
C LEU A 238 -0.67 -5.30 -5.53
N GLN A 239 0.59 -5.27 -5.05
CA GLN A 239 1.55 -4.22 -5.40
C GLN A 239 1.88 -4.19 -6.90
N ASN A 240 1.76 -5.33 -7.58
CA ASN A 240 2.01 -5.49 -9.02
C ASN A 240 0.71 -5.67 -9.84
N ALA A 241 -0.45 -5.49 -9.21
CA ALA A 241 -1.73 -5.38 -9.91
C ALA A 241 -1.99 -3.93 -10.29
N SER A 242 -2.51 -3.68 -11.49
CA SER A 242 -2.93 -2.32 -11.87
C SER A 242 -4.31 -2.00 -11.28
N ASP A 243 -4.63 -0.72 -11.12
CA ASP A 243 -5.96 -0.27 -10.67
C ASP A 243 -7.09 -0.68 -11.64
N ALA A 244 -6.76 -1.05 -12.87
CA ALA A 244 -7.72 -1.60 -13.82
C ALA A 244 -8.05 -3.08 -13.56
N ASP A 245 -7.20 -3.79 -12.80
CA ASP A 245 -7.35 -5.23 -12.57
C ASP A 245 -8.24 -5.55 -11.37
N TYR A 246 -8.46 -4.59 -10.45
CA TYR A 246 -9.27 -4.81 -9.25
C TYR A 246 -9.90 -3.52 -8.71
N LYS A 247 -10.91 -3.69 -7.86
CA LYS A 247 -11.53 -2.64 -7.04
C LYS A 247 -11.52 -3.08 -5.59
N THR A 248 -11.56 -2.11 -4.69
CA THR A 248 -11.72 -2.37 -3.26
C THR A 248 -12.93 -1.64 -2.69
N ILE A 249 -13.64 -2.33 -1.80
CA ILE A 249 -14.66 -1.72 -0.94
C ILE A 249 -14.20 -1.94 0.49
N LYS A 250 -14.13 -0.89 1.27
CA LYS A 250 -13.67 -0.92 2.65
C LYS A 250 -14.87 -0.92 3.59
N PHE A 251 -14.69 -1.49 4.77
CA PHE A 251 -15.71 -1.44 5.81
C PHE A 251 -15.11 -1.40 7.22
N ILE A 252 -15.91 -0.89 8.14
CA ILE A 252 -15.65 -0.91 9.58
C ILE A 252 -16.91 -1.26 10.35
N ARG A 253 -16.77 -2.08 11.39
CA ARG A 253 -17.81 -2.43 12.34
C ARG A 253 -17.26 -2.29 13.75
N ASN A 254 -17.78 -1.32 14.50
CA ASN A 254 -17.52 -1.23 15.94
C ASN A 254 -18.40 -2.21 16.72
N PRO A 255 -17.92 -2.70 17.89
CA PRO A 255 -18.67 -3.59 18.76
C PRO A 255 -19.88 -2.84 19.36
N THR A 256 -20.91 -3.59 19.74
CA THR A 256 -22.07 -3.06 20.43
C THR A 256 -22.15 -3.62 21.86
N GLU A 257 -22.40 -2.74 22.83
CA GLU A 257 -22.61 -3.09 24.23
C GLU A 257 -23.98 -2.56 24.66
N GLY A 258 -24.85 -3.44 25.20
CA GLY A 258 -26.23 -3.08 25.55
C GLY A 258 -27.05 -2.53 24.36
N GLY A 259 -26.75 -2.97 23.14
CA GLY A 259 -27.39 -2.48 21.92
C GLY A 259 -26.88 -1.12 21.40
N LYS A 260 -25.91 -0.51 22.08
CA LYS A 260 -25.28 0.75 21.66
C LYS A 260 -23.90 0.48 21.06
N MET A 261 -23.58 1.16 19.97
CA MET A 261 -22.25 1.07 19.36
C MET A 261 -21.22 1.74 20.28
N THR A 262 -20.11 1.04 20.53
CA THR A 262 -18.97 1.62 21.24
C THR A 262 -18.23 2.55 20.27
N PRO A 263 -18.05 3.83 20.60
CA PRO A 263 -17.38 4.76 19.70
C PRO A 263 -15.90 4.43 19.57
N THR A 264 -15.32 4.77 18.43
CA THR A 264 -13.86 4.85 18.29
C THR A 264 -13.42 6.16 18.91
N GLU A 265 -12.46 6.12 19.84
CA GLU A 265 -11.89 7.34 20.41
C GLU A 265 -10.85 7.90 19.45
N VAL A 266 -10.84 9.22 19.32
CA VAL A 266 -9.89 9.94 18.47
C VAL A 266 -9.28 11.07 19.27
N THR A 267 -7.95 11.14 19.30
CA THR A 267 -7.24 12.17 20.04
C THR A 267 -6.27 12.89 19.12
N SER A 268 -6.32 14.22 19.13
CA SER A 268 -5.30 15.04 18.47
C SER A 268 -4.11 15.24 19.39
N ILE A 269 -2.95 14.75 18.96
CA ILE A 269 -1.67 14.83 19.66
C ILE A 269 -0.81 15.88 18.95
N PRO A 270 -0.41 16.97 19.63
CA PRO A 270 0.54 17.92 19.07
C PRO A 270 1.84 17.22 18.66
N SER A 271 2.29 17.46 17.43
CA SER A 271 3.54 16.97 16.86
C SER A 271 4.32 18.16 16.32
N GLY A 272 5.20 18.74 17.14
CA GLY A 272 6.02 19.89 16.73
C GLY A 272 5.25 21.21 16.61
N ILE A 273 5.87 22.19 15.95
CA ILE A 273 5.46 23.61 16.01
C ILE A 273 4.13 23.87 15.26
N ASP A 274 3.80 23.10 14.21
CA ASP A 274 2.60 23.33 13.38
C ASP A 274 1.97 22.04 12.84
N SER A 275 2.17 20.89 13.49
CA SER A 275 1.52 19.65 13.04
C SER A 275 0.79 18.93 14.18
N HIS A 276 -0.37 18.37 13.88
CA HIS A 276 -1.12 17.51 14.78
C HIS A 276 -1.08 16.09 14.22
N LYS A 277 -0.80 15.14 15.11
CA LYS A 277 -1.02 13.71 14.87
C LYS A 277 -2.37 13.33 15.39
N ILE A 278 -2.97 12.33 14.76
CA ILE A 278 -4.27 11.84 15.16
C ILE A 278 -4.08 10.41 15.60
N ASP A 279 -4.43 10.18 16.85
CA ASP A 279 -4.39 8.87 17.48
C ASP A 279 -5.80 8.28 17.49
N TRP A 280 -5.92 7.08 16.94
CA TRP A 280 -7.17 6.35 16.83
C TRP A 280 -7.15 5.17 17.78
N LYS A 281 -8.08 5.14 18.73
CA LYS A 281 -8.24 4.04 19.68
C LYS A 281 -9.55 3.33 19.41
N PHE A 282 -9.42 2.22 18.68
CA PHE A 282 -10.55 1.34 18.40
C PHE A 282 -10.85 0.45 19.61
N PRO A 283 -12.13 0.33 20.01
CA PRO A 283 -12.52 -0.60 21.05
C PRO A 283 -12.25 -2.06 20.64
N GLU A 284 -12.03 -2.92 21.63
CA GLU A 284 -11.88 -4.35 21.40
C GLU A 284 -13.14 -4.93 20.74
N GLY A 285 -12.95 -5.78 19.72
CA GLY A 285 -14.04 -6.30 18.89
C GLY A 285 -14.40 -5.44 17.68
N THR A 286 -13.75 -4.28 17.48
CA THR A 286 -13.81 -3.57 16.20
C THR A 286 -13.28 -4.47 15.09
N VAL A 287 -14.02 -4.55 14.00
CA VAL A 287 -13.61 -5.22 12.77
C VAL A 287 -13.44 -4.18 11.69
N VAL A 288 -12.31 -4.25 11.02
CA VAL A 288 -12.03 -3.48 9.81
C VAL A 288 -11.77 -4.46 8.68
N GLY A 289 -12.19 -4.11 7.47
CA GLY A 289 -11.99 -5.01 6.37
C GLY A 289 -12.06 -4.37 5.01
N GLU A 290 -11.70 -5.17 4.02
CA GLU A 290 -11.69 -4.83 2.62
C GLU A 290 -12.27 -6.00 1.82
N ILE A 291 -13.05 -5.67 0.80
CA ILE A 291 -13.60 -6.59 -0.19
C ILE A 291 -12.86 -6.31 -1.48
N ILE A 292 -12.21 -7.33 -2.03
CA ILE A 292 -11.50 -7.26 -3.29
C ILE A 292 -12.41 -7.80 -4.38
N LEU A 293 -12.69 -6.94 -5.36
CA LEU A 293 -13.49 -7.27 -6.52
C LEU A 293 -12.63 -7.22 -7.77
N VAL A 294 -12.92 -8.09 -8.73
CA VAL A 294 -12.30 -8.06 -10.07
C VAL A 294 -13.39 -7.97 -11.13
N PRO A 295 -13.14 -7.30 -12.27
CA PRO A 295 -14.08 -7.32 -13.39
C PRO A 295 -14.27 -8.75 -13.92
N ASP A 296 -15.51 -9.25 -13.92
CA ASP A 296 -15.87 -10.55 -14.51
C ASP A 296 -16.23 -10.36 -15.99
N PRO A 297 -15.37 -10.80 -16.93
CA PRO A 297 -15.60 -10.59 -18.36
C PRO A 297 -16.79 -11.41 -18.90
N THR A 298 -17.30 -12.38 -18.14
CA THR A 298 -18.44 -13.22 -18.56
C THR A 298 -19.79 -12.55 -18.29
N THR A 299 -19.84 -11.61 -17.33
CA THR A 299 -21.06 -10.92 -16.93
C THR A 299 -20.99 -9.40 -17.09
N GLY A 300 -19.78 -8.84 -17.25
CA GLY A 300 -19.54 -7.40 -17.25
C GLY A 300 -19.70 -6.75 -15.88
N LYS A 301 -19.81 -7.53 -14.80
CA LYS A 301 -19.97 -7.06 -13.42
C LYS A 301 -18.73 -7.35 -12.59
N ASP A 302 -18.54 -6.60 -11.51
CA ASP A 302 -17.49 -6.91 -10.56
C ASP A 302 -17.84 -8.16 -9.75
N ARG A 303 -16.86 -9.04 -9.52
CA ARG A 303 -17.00 -10.26 -8.72
C ARG A 303 -16.09 -10.20 -7.50
N VAL A 304 -16.65 -10.48 -6.33
CA VAL A 304 -15.89 -10.62 -5.08
C VAL A 304 -15.00 -11.86 -5.15
N LEU A 305 -13.69 -11.69 -5.00
CA LEU A 305 -12.74 -12.80 -4.87
C LEU A 305 -12.33 -13.05 -3.42
N GLN A 306 -12.12 -11.98 -2.67
CA GLN A 306 -11.63 -12.05 -1.29
C GLN A 306 -12.33 -11.02 -0.41
N ILE A 307 -12.56 -11.39 0.84
CA ILE A 307 -12.87 -10.46 1.92
C ILE A 307 -11.79 -10.60 2.96
N ARG A 308 -11.16 -9.51 3.37
CA ARG A 308 -10.11 -9.52 4.38
C ARG A 308 -10.58 -8.76 5.58
N THR A 309 -10.29 -9.27 6.75
CA THR A 309 -10.65 -8.64 8.02
C THR A 309 -9.44 -8.52 8.91
N ARG A 310 -9.48 -7.53 9.79
CA ARG A 310 -8.66 -7.45 10.99
C ARG A 310 -9.59 -7.15 12.16
N THR A 311 -9.51 -7.97 13.19
CA THR A 311 -10.33 -7.82 14.40
C THR A 311 -9.46 -7.39 15.56
N LYS A 312 -9.86 -6.32 16.25
CA LYS A 312 -9.18 -5.83 17.44
C LYS A 312 -9.38 -6.83 18.58
N THR A 313 -8.32 -7.48 19.07
CA THR A 313 -8.38 -8.52 20.13
C THR A 313 -7.75 -8.09 21.45
N GLY A 314 -7.30 -6.83 21.55
CA GLY A 314 -6.65 -6.29 22.73
C GLY A 314 -6.00 -4.94 22.44
N ALA A 315 -5.33 -4.35 23.41
CA ALA A 315 -4.78 -2.98 23.32
C ALA A 315 -3.86 -2.76 22.10
N SER A 316 -3.06 -3.77 21.72
CA SER A 316 -2.08 -3.66 20.63
C SER A 316 -2.15 -4.79 19.61
N SER A 317 -3.13 -5.69 19.70
CA SER A 317 -3.25 -6.86 18.84
C SER A 317 -4.38 -6.72 17.83
N TRP A 318 -4.16 -7.27 16.64
CA TRP A 318 -5.15 -7.40 15.58
C TRP A 318 -5.08 -8.80 15.00
N GLN A 319 -6.21 -9.49 14.97
CA GLN A 319 -6.33 -10.82 14.36
C GLN A 319 -6.73 -10.66 12.90
N PRO A 320 -5.84 -10.94 11.93
CA PRO A 320 -6.21 -10.95 10.51
C PRO A 320 -7.00 -12.21 10.15
N ASP A 321 -7.79 -12.12 9.08
CA ASP A 321 -8.30 -13.27 8.33
C ASP A 321 -8.52 -12.88 6.86
N ILE A 322 -8.45 -13.85 5.96
CA ILE A 322 -8.77 -13.74 4.54
C ILE A 322 -9.81 -14.82 4.21
N TYR A 323 -10.97 -14.38 3.77
CA TYR A 323 -12.06 -15.23 3.33
C TYR A 323 -12.06 -15.30 1.81
N GLN A 324 -11.94 -16.50 1.27
CA GLN A 324 -11.89 -16.76 -0.17
C GLN A 324 -12.61 -18.06 -0.51
N ALA A 325 -13.00 -18.24 -1.77
CA ALA A 325 -13.75 -19.42 -2.20
C ALA A 325 -12.98 -20.73 -1.98
N PHE A 326 -11.66 -20.69 -2.17
CA PHE A 326 -10.79 -21.87 -2.06
C PHE A 326 -9.56 -21.53 -1.22
N PRO A 327 -9.57 -21.77 0.10
CA PRO A 327 -8.44 -21.46 0.96
C PRO A 327 -7.19 -22.33 0.71
N THR A 328 -7.35 -23.47 0.03
CA THR A 328 -6.25 -24.42 -0.25
C THR A 328 -6.32 -24.95 -1.69
N ALA A 329 -5.17 -25.37 -2.23
CA ALA A 329 -5.09 -25.99 -3.55
C ALA A 329 -6.02 -27.22 -3.67
N GLN A 330 -6.10 -28.01 -2.60
CA GLN A 330 -7.01 -29.15 -2.51
C GLN A 330 -8.48 -28.72 -2.63
N SER A 331 -8.90 -27.69 -1.88
CA SER A 331 -10.30 -27.21 -1.95
C SER A 331 -10.66 -26.71 -3.35
N PHE A 332 -9.69 -26.17 -4.10
CA PHE A 332 -9.91 -25.76 -5.49
C PHE A 332 -10.01 -26.97 -6.44
N ALA A 333 -9.15 -27.98 -6.27
CA ALA A 333 -9.21 -29.22 -7.05
C ALA A 333 -10.53 -29.97 -6.81
N ASP A 334 -10.98 -30.04 -5.55
CA ASP A 334 -12.26 -30.65 -5.17
C ASP A 334 -13.44 -29.93 -5.82
N ARG A 335 -13.41 -28.59 -5.86
CA ARG A 335 -14.44 -27.80 -6.55
C ARG A 335 -14.50 -28.12 -8.04
N ILE A 336 -13.35 -28.27 -8.70
CA ILE A 336 -13.30 -28.64 -10.12
C ILE A 336 -14.01 -29.98 -10.34
N ARG A 337 -13.73 -30.98 -9.50
CA ARG A 337 -14.36 -32.30 -9.60
C ARG A 337 -15.87 -32.27 -9.33
N GLU A 338 -16.30 -31.47 -8.37
CA GLU A 338 -17.70 -31.29 -8.03
C GLU A 338 -18.48 -30.67 -9.20
N VAL A 339 -18.00 -29.53 -9.71
CA VAL A 339 -18.68 -28.73 -10.75
C VAL A 339 -18.66 -29.42 -12.13
N TYR A 340 -17.61 -30.21 -12.38
CA TYR A 340 -17.37 -30.96 -13.62
C TYR A 340 -17.33 -32.47 -13.35
N SER A 341 -18.35 -32.96 -12.66
CA SER A 341 -18.52 -34.36 -12.28
C SER A 341 -18.69 -35.32 -13.46
N GLY A 342 -18.70 -36.63 -13.19
CA GLY A 342 -18.83 -37.67 -14.23
C GLY A 342 -17.63 -37.78 -15.18
N GLY A 343 -16.44 -37.36 -14.72
CA GLY A 343 -15.20 -37.36 -15.52
C GLY A 343 -15.14 -36.26 -16.58
N ALA A 344 -16.02 -35.25 -16.53
CA ALA A 344 -15.98 -34.14 -17.48
C ALA A 344 -14.68 -33.33 -17.37
N TRP A 345 -14.16 -33.14 -16.15
CA TRP A 345 -12.89 -32.44 -15.93
C TRP A 345 -11.68 -33.19 -16.52
N GLU A 346 -11.70 -34.52 -16.55
CA GLU A 346 -10.59 -35.35 -17.07
C GLU A 346 -10.47 -35.25 -18.60
N LYS A 347 -11.62 -35.06 -19.28
CA LYS A 347 -11.72 -34.94 -20.73
C LYS A 347 -11.39 -33.52 -21.21
N ASP A 348 -11.50 -32.52 -20.33
CA ASP A 348 -11.14 -31.13 -20.62
C ASP A 348 -9.65 -30.91 -20.33
N PRO A 349 -8.81 -30.63 -21.34
CA PRO A 349 -7.36 -30.53 -21.15
C PRO A 349 -6.92 -29.37 -20.24
N GLU A 350 -7.71 -28.30 -20.12
CA GLU A 350 -7.38 -27.19 -19.22
C GLU A 350 -7.67 -27.56 -17.76
N LEU A 351 -8.85 -28.14 -17.50
CA LEU A 351 -9.25 -28.55 -16.16
C LEU A 351 -8.39 -29.71 -15.64
N LYS A 352 -8.08 -30.69 -16.49
CA LYS A 352 -7.17 -31.78 -16.15
C LYS A 352 -5.79 -31.23 -15.74
N ARG A 353 -5.22 -30.34 -16.55
CA ARG A 353 -3.92 -29.70 -16.23
C ARG A 353 -3.97 -28.90 -14.93
N MET A 354 -5.07 -28.19 -14.67
CA MET A 354 -5.27 -27.46 -13.42
C MET A 354 -5.28 -28.40 -12.23
N VAL A 355 -6.08 -29.48 -12.26
CA VAL A 355 -6.14 -30.46 -11.16
C VAL A 355 -4.78 -31.12 -10.94
N GLU A 356 -4.13 -31.59 -12.01
CA GLU A 356 -2.78 -32.17 -11.95
C GLU A 356 -1.75 -31.21 -11.33
N HIS A 357 -1.86 -29.92 -11.63
CA HIS A 357 -1.00 -28.88 -11.05
C HIS A 357 -1.30 -28.66 -9.55
N LEU A 358 -2.56 -28.57 -9.17
CA LEU A 358 -2.98 -28.33 -7.78
C LEU A 358 -2.57 -29.48 -6.85
N GLU A 359 -2.57 -30.72 -7.37
CA GLU A 359 -2.17 -31.93 -6.64
C GLU A 359 -0.70 -32.28 -6.80
N SER A 360 0.03 -31.50 -7.59
CA SER A 360 1.44 -31.75 -7.84
C SER A 360 2.25 -31.51 -6.57
N SER A 361 3.13 -32.46 -6.25
CA SER A 361 4.24 -32.26 -5.31
C SER A 361 5.46 -31.62 -5.98
N LYS A 362 5.31 -31.04 -7.17
CA LYS A 362 6.40 -30.38 -7.88
C LYS A 362 6.90 -29.19 -7.07
N LYS A 363 8.22 -29.10 -6.97
CA LYS A 363 8.91 -28.00 -6.31
C LYS A 363 8.46 -26.65 -6.86
N MET A 364 8.05 -25.76 -5.97
CA MET A 364 7.70 -24.37 -6.24
C MET A 364 8.97 -23.52 -6.31
N PRO A 365 9.07 -22.60 -7.28
CA PRO A 365 10.09 -21.56 -7.21
C PRO A 365 9.93 -20.77 -5.92
N SER A 366 11.00 -20.66 -5.13
CA SER A 366 11.01 -19.77 -3.97
C SER A 366 11.23 -18.33 -4.44
N GLN A 367 10.41 -17.40 -3.96
CA GLN A 367 10.58 -15.97 -4.20
C GLN A 367 10.63 -15.24 -2.87
N SER A 368 11.66 -14.39 -2.73
CA SER A 368 11.78 -13.46 -1.62
C SER A 368 10.86 -12.27 -1.86
N THR A 369 10.13 -11.89 -0.83
CA THR A 369 9.31 -10.68 -0.78
C THR A 369 9.84 -9.84 0.38
N ALA A 370 10.22 -8.61 0.09
CA ALA A 370 10.60 -7.64 1.10
C ALA A 370 9.92 -6.31 0.82
N SER A 371 9.58 -5.58 1.88
CA SER A 371 9.17 -4.18 1.73
C SER A 371 10.35 -3.34 1.24
N ASP A 372 10.07 -2.30 0.47
CA ASP A 372 11.02 -1.40 -0.19
C ASP A 372 11.71 -0.37 0.74
N TYR A 373 11.50 -0.49 2.05
CA TYR A 373 12.18 0.37 3.03
C TYR A 373 13.67 0.00 3.19
N ALA A 374 14.50 1.00 3.52
CA ALA A 374 15.92 0.81 3.81
C ALA A 374 16.18 -0.26 4.88
N ILE A 375 15.28 -0.34 5.88
CA ILE A 375 15.16 -1.49 6.78
C ILE A 375 13.79 -2.13 6.49
N PRO A 376 13.74 -3.35 5.91
CA PRO A 376 12.47 -3.94 5.54
C PRO A 376 11.57 -4.18 6.77
N VAL A 377 10.36 -3.62 6.78
CA VAL A 377 9.33 -3.94 7.80
C VAL A 377 8.84 -5.37 7.67
N TYR A 378 8.91 -5.90 6.45
CA TYR A 378 8.64 -7.29 6.13
C TYR A 378 9.75 -7.84 5.25
N SER A 379 10.19 -9.05 5.55
CA SER A 379 10.99 -9.88 4.67
C SER A 379 10.57 -11.33 4.90
N GLY A 380 10.27 -12.04 3.82
CA GLY A 380 9.87 -13.43 3.86
C GLY A 380 10.14 -14.12 2.52
N ASN A 381 10.27 -15.45 2.57
CA ASN A 381 10.36 -16.29 1.38
C ASN A 381 9.10 -17.16 1.32
N GLY A 382 8.57 -17.38 0.13
CA GLY A 382 7.46 -18.29 -0.08
C GLY A 382 7.52 -18.94 -1.46
N GLY A 383 6.83 -20.06 -1.61
CA GLY A 383 6.71 -20.78 -2.88
C GLY A 383 5.73 -20.09 -3.80
N VAL A 384 6.16 -19.75 -5.01
CA VAL A 384 5.30 -19.14 -6.02
C VAL A 384 4.52 -20.23 -6.72
N ASP A 385 3.22 -20.31 -6.43
CA ASP A 385 2.32 -21.21 -7.14
C ASP A 385 1.58 -20.48 -8.27
N GLN A 386 2.20 -20.48 -9.45
CA GLN A 386 1.63 -19.88 -10.66
C GLN A 386 0.57 -20.79 -11.27
N LEU A 387 -0.70 -20.44 -11.09
CA LEU A 387 -1.82 -21.21 -11.60
C LEU A 387 -1.82 -21.22 -13.13
N PRO A 388 -2.11 -22.39 -13.77
CA PRO A 388 -2.43 -22.45 -15.18
C PRO A 388 -3.62 -21.55 -15.54
N ASP A 389 -3.62 -21.04 -16.76
CA ASP A 389 -4.77 -20.28 -17.26
C ASP A 389 -5.98 -21.19 -17.43
N LEU A 390 -7.17 -20.63 -17.18
CA LEU A 390 -8.47 -21.25 -17.46
C LEU A 390 -9.31 -20.27 -18.25
N ALA A 391 -10.14 -20.78 -19.18
CA ALA A 391 -11.12 -19.94 -19.85
C ALA A 391 -12.03 -19.22 -18.82
N PRO A 392 -12.33 -17.91 -19.00
CA PRO A 392 -13.11 -17.15 -18.02
C PRO A 392 -14.46 -17.75 -17.65
N GLN A 393 -15.13 -18.43 -18.58
CA GLN A 393 -16.40 -19.13 -18.34
C GLN A 393 -16.24 -20.28 -17.33
N LYS A 394 -15.09 -20.96 -17.34
CA LYS A 394 -14.78 -22.03 -16.37
C LYS A 394 -14.52 -21.44 -14.98
N VAL A 395 -13.73 -20.37 -14.90
CA VAL A 395 -13.48 -19.63 -13.65
C VAL A 395 -14.80 -19.14 -13.05
N ALA A 396 -15.64 -18.46 -13.86
CA ALA A 396 -16.94 -17.97 -13.41
C ALA A 396 -17.85 -19.09 -12.92
N ARG A 397 -17.86 -20.25 -13.61
CA ARG A 397 -18.63 -21.42 -13.19
C ARG A 397 -18.11 -22.03 -11.88
N LEU A 398 -16.80 -22.09 -11.67
CA LEU A 398 -16.19 -22.59 -10.42
C LEU A 398 -16.53 -21.69 -9.23
N LEU A 399 -16.46 -20.37 -9.43
CA LEU A 399 -16.80 -19.37 -8.42
C LEU A 399 -18.31 -19.25 -8.17
N ASN A 400 -19.14 -19.62 -9.15
CA ASN A 400 -20.59 -19.57 -9.00
C ASN A 400 -21.07 -20.56 -7.91
N GLY A 401 -21.75 -20.04 -6.89
CA GLY A 401 -22.22 -20.84 -5.76
C GLY A 401 -21.14 -21.31 -4.79
N ALA A 402 -19.87 -20.93 -4.99
CA ALA A 402 -18.82 -21.18 -4.01
C ALA A 402 -19.06 -20.31 -2.76
N THR A 403 -18.79 -20.87 -1.59
CA THR A 403 -18.85 -20.15 -0.31
C THR A 403 -17.46 -19.65 0.06
N LEU A 404 -17.36 -18.45 0.64
CA LEU A 404 -16.11 -17.97 1.21
C LEU A 404 -15.83 -18.68 2.53
N ASP A 405 -14.62 -19.22 2.66
CA ASP A 405 -14.12 -19.85 3.87
C ASP A 405 -12.84 -19.15 4.35
N SER A 406 -12.58 -19.24 5.65
CA SER A 406 -11.43 -18.62 6.31
C SER A 406 -10.13 -19.24 5.83
N SER A 407 -9.09 -18.42 5.63
CA SER A 407 -7.72 -18.85 5.31
C SER A 407 -6.80 -18.72 6.52
N LEU A 408 -7.33 -18.35 7.69
CA LEU A 408 -6.58 -18.25 8.93
C LEU A 408 -5.83 -19.55 9.23
N ASN A 409 -4.51 -19.43 9.38
CA ASN A 409 -3.58 -20.54 9.63
C ASN A 409 -3.63 -21.67 8.57
N LYS A 410 -4.15 -21.39 7.38
CA LYS A 410 -4.15 -22.34 6.25
C LYS A 410 -3.02 -22.00 5.29
N ARG A 411 -2.41 -23.05 4.75
CA ARG A 411 -1.46 -22.97 3.64
C ARG A 411 -2.22 -23.23 2.35
N TRP A 412 -1.88 -22.50 1.30
CA TRP A 412 -2.41 -22.76 -0.03
C TRP A 412 -1.89 -24.11 -0.54
N ARG A 413 -0.56 -24.27 -0.59
CA ARG A 413 0.14 -25.50 -1.01
C ARG A 413 1.50 -25.61 -0.33
N THR A 414 2.02 -26.82 -0.21
CA THR A 414 3.42 -27.10 0.15
C THR A 414 3.98 -28.16 -0.80
N ASP A 415 5.27 -28.06 -1.11
CA ASP A 415 6.02 -29.10 -1.85
C ASP A 415 6.91 -29.95 -0.92
N GLY A 416 6.73 -29.82 0.40
CA GLY A 416 7.54 -30.49 1.43
C GLY A 416 8.77 -29.69 1.89
N GLU A 417 9.28 -28.77 1.07
CA GLU A 417 10.41 -27.89 1.43
C GLU A 417 9.98 -26.42 1.60
N THR A 418 9.05 -25.99 0.75
CA THR A 418 8.59 -24.61 0.62
C THR A 418 7.08 -24.54 0.86
N GLU A 419 6.66 -23.49 1.55
CA GLU A 419 5.26 -23.20 1.81
C GLU A 419 4.80 -22.02 0.95
N SER A 420 3.56 -22.12 0.46
CA SER A 420 2.86 -21.04 -0.21
C SER A 420 1.55 -20.77 0.52
N PHE A 421 1.27 -19.50 0.83
CA PHE A 421 0.04 -19.08 1.52
C PHE A 421 -1.04 -18.56 0.56
N ALA A 422 -0.67 -18.28 -0.69
CA ALA A 422 -1.61 -17.91 -1.74
C ALA A 422 -1.04 -18.24 -3.12
N PRO A 423 -1.88 -18.61 -4.09
CA PRO A 423 -1.47 -18.76 -5.47
C PRO A 423 -1.26 -17.40 -6.14
N THR A 424 -0.66 -17.42 -7.34
CA THR A 424 -0.61 -16.28 -8.26
C THR A 424 -1.13 -16.65 -9.64
N THR A 425 -1.44 -15.65 -10.47
CA THR A 425 -1.91 -15.86 -11.85
C THR A 425 -1.42 -14.75 -12.78
N LYS A 426 -1.28 -15.06 -14.07
CA LYS A 426 -1.08 -14.06 -15.13
C LYS A 426 -2.37 -13.74 -15.89
N SER A 427 -3.41 -14.57 -15.71
CA SER A 427 -4.74 -14.35 -16.27
C SER A 427 -5.37 -13.07 -15.72
N ASN A 428 -6.11 -12.35 -16.57
CA ASN A 428 -6.87 -11.17 -16.15
C ASN A 428 -8.09 -11.52 -15.27
N PHE A 429 -8.56 -12.77 -15.30
CA PHE A 429 -9.67 -13.24 -14.48
C PHE A 429 -9.41 -14.68 -14.00
N HIS A 430 -9.27 -14.86 -12.68
CA HIS A 430 -8.99 -16.13 -12.03
C HIS A 430 -9.57 -16.14 -10.60
N ILE A 431 -9.24 -17.14 -9.78
CA ILE A 431 -9.68 -17.23 -8.37
C ILE A 431 -8.92 -16.27 -7.44
N VAL A 432 -7.83 -15.67 -7.92
CA VAL A 432 -7.07 -14.59 -7.29
C VAL A 432 -6.81 -13.48 -8.31
N PRO A 433 -6.54 -12.24 -7.86
CA PRO A 433 -6.17 -11.15 -8.77
C PRO A 433 -4.93 -11.45 -9.60
N LYS A 434 -4.80 -10.78 -10.74
CA LYS A 434 -3.62 -10.87 -11.61
C LYS A 434 -2.37 -10.40 -10.86
N ASN A 435 -1.26 -11.11 -11.05
CA ASN A 435 0.02 -10.85 -10.38
C ASN A 435 -0.09 -10.77 -8.85
N TYR A 436 -0.94 -11.60 -8.24
CA TYR A 436 -1.09 -11.62 -6.80
C TYR A 436 0.18 -12.15 -6.10
N GLU A 437 0.73 -11.38 -5.16
CA GLU A 437 2.01 -11.64 -4.47
C GLU A 437 1.81 -11.80 -2.95
N ALA A 438 0.89 -12.66 -2.56
CA ALA A 438 0.70 -13.03 -1.14
C ALA A 438 1.27 -14.41 -0.80
N HIS A 439 2.08 -15.00 -1.68
CA HIS A 439 2.61 -16.37 -1.51
C HIS A 439 3.47 -16.54 -0.25
N SER A 440 4.17 -15.49 0.20
CA SER A 440 4.97 -15.51 1.43
C SER A 440 4.23 -15.03 2.67
N LEU A 441 3.02 -14.50 2.53
CA LEU A 441 2.27 -13.86 3.61
C LEU A 441 1.31 -14.83 4.27
N GLU A 442 1.75 -15.44 5.38
CA GLU A 442 0.87 -16.24 6.21
C GLU A 442 -0.28 -15.39 6.77
N VAL A 443 -1.50 -15.93 6.69
CA VAL A 443 -2.67 -15.35 7.36
C VAL A 443 -2.67 -15.81 8.81
N SER A 444 -1.89 -15.13 9.65
CA SER A 444 -1.78 -15.38 11.08
C SER A 444 -1.56 -14.07 11.85
N GLU A 445 -1.91 -14.05 13.14
CA GLU A 445 -1.61 -12.90 14.02
C GLU A 445 -0.10 -12.63 14.07
N ALA A 446 0.71 -13.69 14.18
CA ALA A 446 2.17 -13.56 14.23
C ALA A 446 2.75 -12.90 12.97
N SER A 447 2.27 -13.29 11.78
CA SER A 447 2.67 -12.70 10.51
C SER A 447 2.27 -11.21 10.43
N CYS A 448 1.04 -10.87 10.81
CA CYS A 448 0.56 -9.48 10.83
C CYS A 448 1.35 -8.61 11.81
N MET A 449 1.57 -9.11 13.03
CA MET A 449 2.27 -8.37 14.08
C MET A 449 3.74 -8.14 13.78
N ARG A 450 4.39 -9.02 13.00
CA ARG A 450 5.79 -8.83 12.55
C ARG A 450 5.97 -7.50 11.82
N CYS A 451 5.09 -7.18 10.88
CA CYS A 451 5.12 -5.92 10.15
C CYS A 451 4.93 -4.72 11.08
N HIS A 452 4.01 -4.82 12.05
CA HIS A 452 3.72 -3.74 12.99
C HIS A 452 4.86 -3.51 13.99
N GLN A 453 5.47 -4.58 14.50
CA GLN A 453 6.61 -4.51 15.40
C GLN A 453 7.83 -3.88 14.70
N ASN A 454 8.16 -4.34 13.50
CA ASN A 454 9.30 -3.83 12.73
C ASN A 454 9.09 -2.40 12.22
N ALA A 455 7.85 -2.04 11.87
CA ALA A 455 7.51 -0.65 11.53
C ALA A 455 7.69 0.29 12.73
N GLY A 456 7.61 -0.21 13.98
CA GLY A 456 7.93 0.57 15.18
C GLY A 456 9.43 0.81 15.35
N THR A 457 10.27 -0.17 15.01
CA THR A 457 11.73 -0.11 15.23
C THR A 457 12.48 0.74 14.20
N ASN A 458 11.95 0.88 12.97
CA ASN A 458 12.63 1.58 11.88
C ASN A 458 12.67 3.12 12.01
N PHE A 459 12.06 3.67 13.06
CA PHE A 459 11.99 5.11 13.28
C PHE A 459 12.44 5.50 14.70
N GLY A 460 13.12 4.58 15.39
CA GLY A 460 13.73 4.78 16.71
C GLY A 460 15.13 5.38 16.63
#